data_AF-A0A529SUF7-F1
#
_entry.id   AF-A0A529SUF7-F1
#
_cell.length_a   1.000
_cell.length_b   1.000
_cell.length_c   1.000
_cell.angle_alpha   90.00
_cell.angle_beta   90.00
_cell.angle_gamma   90.00
#
_symmetry.space_group_name_H-M   'P 1'
#
loop_
_entity.id
_entity.type
_entity.pdbx_description
1 polymer ?
#
loop_
_entity_poly.entity_id
_entity_poly.type
_entity_poly.pdbx_seq_one_letter_code
_entity_poly.pdbx_strand_id
1 'polypeptide(L)'
;TICLVACCVIAQGALAQVYMAAKRNEPVPGHLPWIFWIAQGLGILIKGPVSPLLSLLTAAALIAFDRDWRWLTKMKLVRGVAIVLVIVLPWLILITWKSGGAFFQEAVGKDMLNKVAQGEESHGLPPGFYMLTYSLFMWPFGLIAVGAGLQAINRFWDDPRLRFCLAWYIPFWLVFEAIPTKLPHYVMPAYPGMALLIGWLLTLPADQANAPLKRWQTWLWWATAFGLAVVAIGLA
;
A
#
# COMPACT_ATOMS: atom_id res chain seq x y z
N THR A 1 -9.75 8.68 -7.49
CA THR A 1 -8.41 8.13 -7.12
C THR A 1 -7.73 8.93 -6.04
N ILE A 2 -7.65 10.27 -6.14
CA ILE A 2 -7.00 11.13 -5.12
C ILE A 2 -7.59 10.95 -3.71
N CYS A 3 -8.93 10.99 -3.57
CA CYS A 3 -9.59 10.81 -2.28
C CYS A 3 -9.31 9.44 -1.64
N LEU A 4 -9.19 8.38 -2.46
CA LEU A 4 -8.82 7.04 -1.97
C LEU A 4 -7.39 7.03 -1.45
N VAL A 5 -6.46 7.62 -2.20
CA VAL A 5 -5.06 7.72 -1.75
C VAL A 5 -4.99 8.52 -0.44
N ALA A 6 -5.72 9.63 -0.33
CA ALA A 6 -5.80 10.39 0.92
C ALA A 6 -6.32 9.55 2.09
N CYS A 7 -7.41 8.78 1.89
CA CYS A 7 -7.92 7.85 2.91
C CYS A 7 -6.88 6.79 3.30
N CYS A 8 -6.22 6.18 2.32
CA CYS A 8 -5.16 5.20 2.57
C CYS A 8 -3.99 5.80 3.33
N VAL A 9 -3.55 7.03 2.99
CA VAL A 9 -2.47 7.73 3.70
C VAL A 9 -2.87 8.05 5.13
N ILE A 10 -4.09 8.52 5.37
CA ILE A 10 -4.58 8.82 6.72
C ILE A 10 -4.65 7.53 7.55
N ALA A 11 -5.19 6.44 6.99
CA ALA A 11 -5.25 5.15 7.66
C ALA A 11 -3.84 4.64 7.98
N GLN A 12 -2.94 4.64 7.00
CA GLN A 12 -1.56 4.15 7.17
C GLN A 12 -0.75 5.04 8.12
N GLY A 13 -0.97 6.36 8.12
CA GLY A 13 -0.35 7.28 9.08
C GLY A 13 -0.80 7.03 10.51
N ALA A 14 -2.10 6.78 10.73
CA ALA A 14 -2.61 6.38 12.04
C ALA A 14 -2.05 5.01 12.47
N LEU A 15 -2.02 4.03 11.56
CA LEU A 15 -1.45 2.71 11.78
C LEU A 15 0.04 2.78 12.15
N ALA A 16 0.81 3.61 11.44
CA ALA A 16 2.23 3.85 11.68
C ALA A 16 2.46 4.41 13.08
N GLN A 17 1.69 5.41 13.50
CA GLN A 17 1.82 6.00 14.83
C GLN A 17 1.52 5.00 15.95
N VAL A 18 0.48 4.16 15.79
CA VAL A 18 0.17 3.11 16.76
C VAL A 18 1.30 2.07 16.84
N TYR A 19 1.83 1.66 15.69
CA TYR A 19 2.94 0.72 15.61
C TYR A 19 4.23 1.30 16.22
N MET A 20 4.57 2.55 15.92
CA MET A 20 5.72 3.25 16.50
C MET A 20 5.60 3.43 18.01
N ALA A 21 4.42 3.86 18.50
CA ALA A 21 4.17 3.99 19.93
C ALA A 21 4.32 2.65 20.65
N ALA A 22 3.87 1.55 20.04
CA ALA A 22 4.10 0.21 20.59
C ALA A 22 5.58 -0.16 20.64
N LYS A 23 6.36 0.13 19.59
CA LYS A 23 7.81 -0.12 19.56
C LYS A 23 8.60 0.73 20.57
N ARG A 24 8.13 1.94 20.87
CA ARG A 24 8.70 2.83 21.89
C ARG A 24 8.18 2.60 23.29
N ASN A 25 7.23 1.68 23.46
CA ASN A 25 6.50 1.45 24.70
C ASN A 25 5.80 2.72 25.25
N GLU A 26 5.35 3.58 24.33
CA GLU A 26 4.61 4.80 24.62
C GLU A 26 3.08 4.55 24.60
N PRO A 27 2.29 5.35 25.35
CA PRO A 27 0.85 5.28 25.28
C PRO A 27 0.36 5.70 23.89
N VAL A 28 -0.60 4.95 23.34
CA VAL A 28 -1.21 5.26 22.05
C VAL A 28 -2.25 6.36 22.25
N PRO A 29 -2.18 7.49 21.52
CA PRO A 29 -3.20 8.51 21.55
C PRO A 29 -4.58 7.94 21.21
N GLY A 30 -5.58 8.23 22.05
CA GLY A 30 -6.91 7.61 21.96
C GLY A 30 -7.69 7.93 20.68
N HIS A 31 -7.30 8.96 19.94
CA HIS A 31 -7.94 9.39 18.69
C HIS A 31 -7.47 8.59 17.45
N LEU A 32 -6.26 8.02 17.46
CA LEU A 32 -5.68 7.37 16.28
C LEU A 32 -6.48 6.18 15.77
N PRO A 33 -6.97 5.26 16.63
CA PRO A 33 -7.82 4.18 16.16
C PRO A 33 -9.08 4.70 15.46
N TRP A 34 -9.69 5.79 15.97
CA TRP A 34 -10.89 6.36 15.36
C TRP A 34 -10.61 6.96 13.99
N ILE A 35 -9.51 7.72 13.85
CA ILE A 35 -9.07 8.24 12.55
C ILE A 35 -8.85 7.10 11.56
N PHE A 36 -8.17 6.02 11.99
CA PHE A 36 -7.95 4.83 11.17
C PHE A 36 -9.27 4.25 10.66
N TRP A 37 -10.21 3.92 11.56
CA TRP A 37 -11.46 3.27 11.19
C TRP A 37 -12.38 4.14 10.34
N ILE A 38 -12.43 5.45 10.60
CA ILE A 38 -13.18 6.40 9.76
C ILE A 38 -12.58 6.44 8.34
N ALA A 39 -11.26 6.54 8.22
CA ALA A 39 -10.58 6.52 6.94
C ALA A 39 -10.81 5.22 6.16
N GLN A 40 -10.88 4.06 6.85
CA GLN A 40 -11.27 2.80 6.22
C GLN A 40 -12.70 2.83 5.69
N GLY A 41 -13.67 3.30 6.50
CA GLY A 41 -15.06 3.38 6.09
C GLY A 41 -15.26 4.25 4.84
N LEU A 42 -14.61 5.41 4.80
CA LEU A 42 -14.62 6.29 3.64
C LEU A 42 -13.92 5.66 2.43
N GLY A 43 -12.78 5.00 2.63
CA GLY A 43 -12.07 4.28 1.58
C GLY A 43 -12.92 3.17 0.94
N ILE A 44 -13.68 2.43 1.76
CA ILE A 44 -14.61 1.39 1.31
C ILE A 44 -15.71 1.98 0.42
N LEU A 45 -16.29 3.11 0.80
CA LEU A 45 -17.31 3.77 -0.02
C LEU A 45 -16.77 4.28 -1.37
N ILE A 46 -15.49 4.64 -1.44
CA ILE A 46 -14.89 5.20 -2.67
C ILE A 46 -14.56 4.09 -3.69
N LYS A 47 -13.87 3.02 -3.26
CA LYS A 47 -13.36 2.00 -4.19
C LYS A 47 -13.38 0.59 -3.62
N GLY A 48 -14.23 0.33 -2.62
CA GLY A 48 -14.37 -0.99 -2.01
C GLY A 48 -13.20 -1.36 -1.08
N PRO A 49 -12.89 -2.66 -0.92
CA PRO A 49 -12.02 -3.16 0.14
C PRO A 49 -10.51 -2.89 -0.07
N VAL A 50 -10.12 -2.02 -0.99
CA VAL A 50 -8.71 -1.70 -1.29
C VAL A 50 -7.98 -1.10 -0.10
N SER A 51 -8.58 -0.13 0.60
CA SER A 51 -7.98 0.50 1.78
C SER A 51 -7.82 -0.47 2.96
N PRO A 52 -8.85 -1.27 3.30
CA PRO A 52 -8.72 -2.36 4.27
C PRO A 52 -7.66 -3.39 3.87
N LEU A 53 -7.63 -3.83 2.61
CA LEU A 53 -6.65 -4.79 2.10
C LEU A 53 -5.22 -4.29 2.28
N LEU A 54 -4.96 -3.04 1.88
CA LEU A 54 -3.65 -2.39 2.07
C LEU A 54 -3.21 -2.42 3.53
N SER A 55 -4.11 -2.05 4.45
CA SER A 55 -3.82 -1.96 5.87
C SER A 55 -3.65 -3.33 6.53
N LEU A 56 -4.44 -4.31 6.09
CA LEU A 56 -4.32 -5.70 6.53
C LEU A 56 -2.99 -6.31 6.09
N LEU A 57 -2.61 -6.14 4.81
CA LEU A 57 -1.33 -6.63 4.30
C LEU A 57 -0.15 -5.99 5.03
N THR A 58 -0.24 -4.68 5.30
CA THR A 58 0.79 -3.96 6.07
C THR A 58 0.90 -4.53 7.48
N ALA A 59 -0.21 -4.65 8.20
CA ALA A 59 -0.23 -5.19 9.56
C ALA A 59 0.24 -6.65 9.61
N ALA A 60 -0.22 -7.49 8.68
CA ALA A 60 0.16 -8.91 8.61
C ALA A 60 1.66 -9.08 8.36
N ALA A 61 2.25 -8.30 7.46
CA ALA A 61 3.68 -8.31 7.23
C ALA A 61 4.46 -7.90 8.49
N LEU A 62 4.05 -6.83 9.17
CA LEU A 62 4.68 -6.39 10.42
C LEU A 62 4.59 -7.44 11.52
N ILE A 63 3.43 -8.08 11.70
CA ILE A 63 3.27 -9.18 12.66
C ILE A 63 4.17 -10.35 12.30
N ALA A 64 4.29 -10.71 11.02
CA ALA A 64 5.15 -11.79 10.59
C ALA A 64 6.64 -11.51 10.88
N PHE A 65 7.09 -10.26 10.67
CA PHE A 65 8.47 -9.87 10.91
C PHE A 65 8.80 -9.68 12.39
N ASP A 66 7.93 -8.99 13.14
CA ASP A 66 8.15 -8.68 14.55
C ASP A 66 7.72 -9.80 15.49
N ARG A 67 6.91 -10.74 15.01
CA ARG A 67 6.25 -11.80 15.80
C ARG A 67 5.44 -11.25 16.99
N ASP A 68 4.95 -10.03 16.86
CA ASP A 68 4.16 -9.34 17.86
C ASP A 68 2.87 -8.80 17.24
N TRP A 69 1.74 -9.31 17.72
CA TRP A 69 0.39 -8.87 17.33
C TRP A 69 -0.26 -7.99 18.40
N ARG A 70 0.34 -7.86 19.60
CA ARG A 70 -0.28 -7.21 20.76
C ARG A 70 -0.56 -5.74 20.49
N TRP A 71 0.25 -5.07 19.68
CA TRP A 71 0.03 -3.68 19.29
C TRP A 71 -1.32 -3.45 18.58
N LEU A 72 -1.86 -4.45 17.87
CA LEU A 72 -3.18 -4.36 17.24
C LEU A 72 -4.34 -4.33 18.24
N THR A 73 -4.15 -4.86 19.45
CA THR A 73 -5.20 -4.78 20.50
C THR A 73 -5.52 -3.32 20.85
N LYS A 74 -4.54 -2.42 20.68
CA LYS A 74 -4.71 -0.96 20.88
C LYS A 74 -5.60 -0.31 19.80
N MET A 75 -5.90 -0.98 18.69
CA MET A 75 -6.78 -0.48 17.62
C MET A 75 -8.28 -0.60 17.92
N LYS A 76 -8.68 -1.18 19.06
CA LYS A 76 -10.10 -1.32 19.44
C LYS A 76 -10.96 -1.94 18.33
N LEU A 77 -10.47 -3.03 17.73
CA LEU A 77 -11.00 -3.68 16.53
C LEU A 77 -12.54 -3.76 16.49
N VAL A 78 -13.18 -4.26 17.55
CA VAL A 78 -14.65 -4.40 17.63
C VAL A 78 -15.37 -3.06 17.47
N ARG A 79 -14.93 -2.03 18.20
CA ARG A 79 -15.53 -0.69 18.12
C ARG A 79 -15.23 -0.02 16.77
N GLY A 80 -14.06 -0.30 16.21
CA GLY A 80 -13.66 0.18 14.91
C GLY A 80 -14.50 -0.36 13.77
N VAL A 81 -14.71 -1.68 13.75
CA VAL A 81 -15.59 -2.35 12.78
C VAL A 81 -17.02 -1.82 12.90
N ALA A 82 -17.52 -1.58 14.12
CA ALA A 82 -18.83 -0.96 14.31
C ALA A 82 -18.93 0.42 13.63
N ILE A 83 -17.90 1.26 13.71
CA ILE A 83 -17.87 2.56 13.01
C ILE A 83 -17.86 2.39 11.50
N VAL A 84 -17.03 1.48 10.98
CA VAL A 84 -17.01 1.20 9.54
C VAL A 84 -18.39 0.76 9.06
N LEU A 85 -19.06 -0.11 9.81
CA LEU A 85 -20.43 -0.53 9.50
C LEU A 85 -21.40 0.65 9.54
N VAL A 86 -21.34 1.52 10.55
CA VAL A 86 -22.19 2.72 10.62
C VAL A 86 -21.98 3.67 9.44
N ILE A 87 -20.75 3.76 8.91
CA ILE A 87 -20.45 4.60 7.73
C ILE A 87 -20.92 3.94 6.43
N VAL A 88 -20.71 2.62 6.29
CA VAL A 88 -20.91 1.91 5.02
C VAL A 88 -22.35 1.42 4.86
N LEU A 89 -22.99 0.95 5.93
CA LEU A 89 -24.33 0.36 5.89
C LEU A 89 -25.42 1.30 5.36
N PRO A 90 -25.47 2.61 5.72
CA PRO A 90 -26.53 3.49 5.23
C PRO A 90 -26.54 3.55 3.70
N TRP A 91 -25.37 3.66 3.08
CA TRP A 91 -25.26 3.65 1.62
C TRP A 91 -25.64 2.30 1.03
N LEU A 92 -25.17 1.18 1.62
CA LEU A 92 -25.51 -0.17 1.18
C LEU A 92 -27.01 -0.46 1.25
N ILE A 93 -27.68 0.00 2.31
CA ILE A 93 -29.13 -0.17 2.48
C ILE A 93 -29.88 0.63 1.41
N LEU A 94 -29.50 1.90 1.22
CA LEU A 94 -30.15 2.79 0.24
C LEU A 94 -29.99 2.28 -1.20
N ILE A 95 -28.80 1.82 -1.59
CA ILE A 95 -28.60 1.29 -2.94
C ILE A 95 -29.37 -0.02 -3.13
N THR A 96 -29.37 -0.90 -2.13
CA THR A 96 -30.09 -2.18 -2.19
C THR A 96 -31.59 -1.96 -2.31
N TRP A 97 -32.15 -1.00 -1.56
CA TRP A 97 -33.57 -0.66 -1.62
C TRP A 97 -33.94 -0.05 -2.98
N LYS A 98 -33.11 0.86 -3.51
CA LYS A 98 -33.35 1.50 -4.81
C LYS A 98 -33.15 0.55 -6.00
N SER A 99 -32.22 -0.38 -5.91
CA SER A 99 -31.89 -1.34 -6.97
C SER A 99 -32.66 -2.65 -6.87
N GLY A 100 -33.52 -2.84 -5.85
CA GLY A 100 -34.21 -4.10 -5.59
C GLY A 100 -33.28 -5.30 -5.37
N GLY A 101 -32.07 -5.08 -4.82
CA GLY A 101 -31.07 -6.13 -4.60
C GLY A 101 -30.25 -6.56 -5.83
N ALA A 102 -30.57 -6.06 -7.03
CA ALA A 102 -29.80 -6.36 -8.26
C ALA A 102 -28.32 -5.93 -8.16
N PHE A 103 -28.03 -4.83 -7.46
CA PHE A 103 -26.67 -4.34 -7.26
C PHE A 103 -25.75 -5.35 -6.55
N PHE A 104 -26.24 -6.11 -5.57
CA PHE A 104 -25.41 -7.13 -4.90
C PHE A 104 -25.16 -8.35 -5.79
N GLN A 105 -26.17 -8.77 -6.57
CA GLN A 105 -26.00 -9.87 -7.51
C GLN A 105 -25.04 -9.52 -8.65
N GLU A 106 -25.09 -8.30 -9.16
CA GLU A 106 -24.16 -7.84 -10.18
C GLU A 106 -22.79 -7.50 -9.60
N ALA A 107 -22.68 -6.66 -8.56
CA ALA A 107 -21.39 -6.19 -8.05
C ALA A 107 -20.59 -7.27 -7.30
N VAL A 108 -21.23 -8.08 -6.45
CA VAL A 108 -20.54 -9.11 -5.67
C VAL A 108 -20.51 -10.44 -6.42
N GLY A 109 -21.64 -10.84 -7.02
CA GLY A 109 -21.80 -12.14 -7.66
C GLY A 109 -21.18 -12.25 -9.06
N LYS A 110 -21.41 -11.28 -9.94
CA LYS A 110 -20.84 -11.29 -11.29
C LYS A 110 -19.53 -10.53 -11.35
N ASP A 111 -19.46 -9.30 -10.84
CA ASP A 111 -18.36 -8.41 -11.13
C ASP A 111 -17.13 -8.72 -10.26
N MET A 112 -17.25 -8.84 -8.93
CA MET A 112 -16.10 -9.23 -8.09
C MET A 112 -15.73 -10.71 -8.22
N LEU A 113 -16.71 -11.62 -8.18
CA LEU A 113 -16.46 -13.06 -8.23
C LEU A 113 -16.00 -13.52 -9.62
N ASN A 114 -16.54 -13.02 -10.73
CA ASN A 114 -16.01 -13.36 -12.06
C ASN A 114 -14.69 -12.64 -12.35
N LYS A 115 -14.47 -11.39 -11.89
CA LYS A 115 -13.14 -10.76 -12.03
C LYS A 115 -12.04 -11.51 -11.28
N VAL A 116 -12.36 -12.14 -10.16
CA VAL A 116 -11.40 -12.96 -9.38
C VAL A 116 -11.32 -14.40 -9.90
N ALA A 117 -12.43 -15.02 -10.31
CA ALA A 117 -12.50 -16.44 -10.67
C ALA A 117 -12.33 -16.71 -12.18
N GLN A 118 -12.81 -15.84 -13.05
CA GLN A 118 -12.71 -15.99 -14.50
C GLN A 118 -11.55 -15.21 -15.12
N GLY A 119 -10.93 -14.27 -14.38
CA GLY A 119 -9.85 -13.44 -14.92
C GLY A 119 -10.23 -12.89 -16.29
N GLU A 120 -11.46 -12.36 -16.42
CA GLU A 120 -12.10 -12.11 -17.71
C GLU A 120 -11.21 -11.28 -18.66
N GLU A 121 -10.60 -12.05 -19.56
CA GLU A 121 -10.34 -11.87 -20.97
C GLU A 121 -9.59 -10.64 -21.47
N SER A 122 -8.57 -10.96 -22.26
CA SER A 122 -7.69 -10.11 -23.07
C SER A 122 -6.53 -9.42 -22.31
N HIS A 123 -5.43 -10.18 -22.20
CA HIS A 123 -4.07 -9.73 -21.87
C HIS A 123 -3.76 -9.67 -20.37
N GLY A 124 -3.83 -10.83 -19.70
CA GLY A 124 -3.11 -11.02 -18.43
C GLY A 124 -1.63 -10.74 -18.65
N LEU A 125 -1.20 -9.53 -18.31
CA LEU A 125 0.18 -9.11 -18.47
C LEU A 125 1.07 -9.98 -17.57
N PRO A 126 2.21 -10.47 -18.09
CA PRO A 126 3.04 -11.42 -17.36
C PRO A 126 3.51 -10.84 -16.01
N PRO A 127 3.82 -11.70 -15.02
CA PRO A 127 4.52 -11.25 -13.81
C PRO A 127 5.79 -10.48 -14.19
N GLY A 128 6.00 -9.32 -13.55
CA GLY A 128 7.00 -8.32 -13.89
C GLY A 128 6.44 -7.06 -14.56
N PHE A 129 5.13 -6.97 -14.84
CA PHE A 129 4.54 -5.80 -15.49
C PHE A 129 4.69 -4.52 -14.67
N TYR A 130 4.40 -4.53 -13.36
CA TYR A 130 4.59 -3.33 -12.55
C TYR A 130 6.07 -3.04 -12.32
N MET A 131 6.95 -4.05 -12.41
CA MET A 131 8.40 -3.85 -12.36
C MET A 131 8.95 -3.19 -13.64
N LEU A 132 8.48 -3.60 -14.82
CA LEU A 132 8.82 -3.01 -16.12
C LEU A 132 8.26 -1.61 -16.28
N THR A 133 7.00 -1.39 -15.85
CA THR A 133 6.36 -0.08 -15.95
C THR A 133 6.67 0.85 -14.79
N TYR A 134 7.38 0.38 -13.76
CA TYR A 134 7.80 1.18 -12.62
C TYR A 134 8.54 2.44 -13.04
N SER A 135 9.51 2.30 -13.95
CA SER A 135 10.31 3.42 -14.45
C SER A 135 9.45 4.47 -15.17
N LEU A 136 8.37 4.07 -15.84
CA LEU A 136 7.44 4.99 -16.47
C LEU A 136 6.57 5.72 -15.44
N PHE A 137 5.95 4.99 -14.51
CA PHE A 137 5.03 5.58 -13.53
C PHE A 137 5.70 6.40 -12.44
N MET A 138 6.97 6.10 -12.17
CA MET A 138 7.74 6.78 -11.16
C MET A 138 8.73 7.77 -11.76
N TRP A 139 8.71 8.02 -13.07
CA TRP A 139 9.52 9.08 -13.68
C TRP A 139 9.16 10.44 -13.07
N PRO A 140 10.14 11.29 -12.68
CA PRO A 140 11.60 11.11 -12.75
C PRO A 140 12.24 10.46 -11.49
N PHE A 141 11.44 10.16 -10.46
CA PHE A 141 11.90 9.69 -9.16
C PHE A 141 12.26 8.20 -9.06
N GLY A 142 12.03 7.40 -10.12
CA GLY A 142 12.17 5.94 -10.06
C GLY A 142 13.54 5.44 -9.59
N LEU A 143 14.62 6.11 -10.01
CA LEU A 143 15.99 5.74 -9.63
C LEU A 143 16.23 5.97 -8.13
N ILE A 144 15.80 7.12 -7.63
CA ILE A 144 15.92 7.51 -6.22
C ILE A 144 15.03 6.61 -5.37
N ALA A 145 13.83 6.28 -5.86
CA ALA A 145 12.89 5.41 -5.18
C ALA A 145 13.43 3.98 -5.01
N VAL A 146 14.00 3.38 -6.06
CA VAL A 146 14.66 2.08 -5.96
C VAL A 146 15.88 2.15 -5.05
N GLY A 147 16.72 3.20 -5.17
CA GLY A 147 17.85 3.40 -4.26
C GLY A 147 17.43 3.48 -2.79
N ALA A 148 16.38 4.25 -2.50
CA ALA A 148 15.81 4.40 -1.16
C ALA A 148 15.25 3.08 -0.62
N GLY A 149 14.50 2.35 -1.45
CA GLY A 149 13.97 1.03 -1.09
C GLY A 149 15.07 0.01 -0.78
N LEU A 150 16.11 -0.07 -1.63
CA LEU A 150 17.22 -1.01 -1.44
C LEU A 150 18.03 -0.70 -0.19
N GLN A 151 18.28 0.58 0.10
CA GLN A 151 18.94 0.98 1.34
C GLN A 151 18.07 0.78 2.58
N ALA A 152 16.77 1.03 2.48
CA ALA A 152 15.84 0.75 3.56
C ALA A 152 15.78 -0.75 3.87
N ILE A 153 15.85 -1.63 2.86
CA ILE A 153 15.94 -3.08 3.04
C ILE A 153 17.23 -3.46 3.80
N ASN A 154 18.36 -2.81 3.49
CA ASN A 154 19.61 -3.08 4.20
C ASN A 154 19.55 -2.66 5.68
N ARG A 155 18.78 -1.62 6.01
CA ARG A 155 18.56 -1.14 7.38
C ARG A 155 17.23 -1.59 7.99
N PHE A 156 16.63 -2.65 7.42
CA PHE A 156 15.31 -3.11 7.80
C PHE A 156 15.24 -3.40 9.30
N TRP A 157 16.21 -4.12 9.85
CA TRP A 157 16.18 -4.50 11.26
C TRP A 157 16.58 -3.36 12.22
N ASP A 158 17.17 -2.28 11.69
CA ASP A 158 17.70 -1.19 12.52
C ASP A 158 16.61 -0.18 12.88
N ASP A 159 15.75 0.20 11.93
CA ASP A 159 14.73 1.24 12.12
C ASP A 159 13.31 0.71 11.86
N PRO A 160 12.42 0.70 12.87
CA PRO A 160 11.04 0.24 12.69
C PRO A 160 10.23 1.11 11.72
N ARG A 161 10.61 2.38 11.49
CA ARG A 161 9.96 3.25 10.50
C ARG A 161 10.16 2.73 9.08
N LEU A 162 11.36 2.24 8.77
CA LEU A 162 11.70 1.65 7.48
C LEU A 162 10.95 0.33 7.29
N ARG A 163 10.86 -0.49 8.35
CA ARG A 163 10.05 -1.71 8.35
C ARG A 163 8.60 -1.41 8.01
N PHE A 164 8.03 -0.39 8.63
CA PHE A 164 6.66 0.03 8.34
C PHE A 164 6.48 0.44 6.87
N CYS A 165 7.34 1.31 6.35
CA CYS A 165 7.23 1.78 4.96
C CYS A 165 7.40 0.64 3.95
N LEU A 166 8.33 -0.30 4.21
CA LEU A 166 8.53 -1.48 3.39
C LEU A 166 7.35 -2.47 3.48
N ALA A 167 6.79 -2.66 4.68
CA ALA A 167 5.60 -3.48 4.89
C ALA A 167 4.33 -2.85 4.29
N TRP A 168 4.28 -1.53 4.13
CA TRP A 168 3.22 -0.85 3.40
C TRP A 168 3.36 -1.10 1.89
N TYR A 169 4.56 -0.90 1.34
CA TYR A 169 4.78 -0.96 -0.10
C TYR A 169 4.83 -2.39 -0.67
N ILE A 170 5.73 -3.24 -0.14
CA ILE A 170 6.11 -4.52 -0.76
C ILE A 170 4.94 -5.52 -0.81
N PRO A 171 4.24 -5.84 0.29
CA PRO A 171 3.17 -6.84 0.28
C PRO A 171 2.02 -6.45 -0.64
N PHE A 172 1.65 -5.17 -0.66
CA PHE A 172 0.59 -4.68 -1.53
C PHE A 172 1.00 -4.77 -3.00
N TRP A 173 2.23 -4.35 -3.33
CA TRP A 173 2.76 -4.49 -4.68
C TRP A 173 2.79 -5.95 -5.13
N LEU A 174 3.25 -6.88 -4.28
CA LEU A 174 3.29 -8.31 -4.60
C LEU A 174 1.92 -8.91 -4.89
N VAL A 175 0.89 -8.56 -4.09
CA VAL A 175 -0.48 -9.04 -4.32
C VAL A 175 -1.00 -8.55 -5.67
N PHE A 176 -0.81 -7.27 -6.02
CA PHE A 176 -1.25 -6.74 -7.30
C PHE A 176 -0.43 -7.25 -8.48
N GLU A 177 0.85 -7.57 -8.30
CA GLU A 177 1.67 -8.21 -9.32
C GLU A 177 1.21 -9.65 -9.62
N ALA A 178 0.66 -10.35 -8.63
CA ALA A 178 0.09 -11.68 -8.77
C ALA A 178 -1.32 -11.69 -9.39
N ILE A 179 -2.03 -10.56 -9.39
CA ILE A 179 -3.37 -10.45 -9.98
C ILE A 179 -3.23 -10.32 -11.51
N PRO A 180 -4.00 -11.10 -12.31
CA PRO A 180 -3.92 -11.06 -13.78
C PRO A 180 -4.35 -9.72 -14.39
N THR A 181 -5.34 -9.06 -13.79
CA THR A 181 -5.87 -7.76 -14.22
C THR A 181 -4.98 -6.63 -13.73
N LYS A 182 -4.01 -6.22 -14.56
CA LYS A 182 -3.02 -5.20 -14.20
C LYS A 182 -3.37 -3.84 -14.76
N LEU A 183 -4.00 -3.02 -13.92
CA LEU A 183 -4.18 -1.59 -14.19
C LEU A 183 -3.08 -0.79 -13.47
N PRO A 184 -2.35 0.10 -14.16
CA PRO A 184 -1.28 0.90 -13.57
C PRO A 184 -1.61 1.62 -12.26
N HIS A 185 -2.83 2.13 -12.17
CA HIS A 185 -3.26 2.97 -11.06
C HIS A 185 -3.60 2.17 -9.79
N TYR A 186 -3.57 0.84 -9.82
CA TYR A 186 -3.91 -0.01 -8.67
C TYR A 186 -2.85 0.05 -7.56
N VAL A 187 -1.58 0.27 -7.92
CA VAL A 187 -0.47 0.36 -6.96
C VAL A 187 -0.34 1.75 -6.33
N MET A 188 -1.04 2.77 -6.86
CA MET A 188 -0.96 4.16 -6.36
C MET A 188 -1.12 4.31 -4.84
N PRO A 189 -2.01 3.58 -4.14
CA PRO A 189 -2.13 3.68 -2.68
C PRO A 189 -0.88 3.25 -1.89
N ALA A 190 0.06 2.52 -2.51
CA ALA A 190 1.33 2.15 -1.92
C ALA A 190 2.44 3.19 -2.15
N TYR A 191 2.31 4.05 -3.17
CA TYR A 191 3.32 5.06 -3.50
C TYR A 191 3.68 6.03 -2.37
N PRO A 192 2.76 6.44 -1.48
CA PRO A 192 3.12 7.25 -0.32
C PRO A 192 4.15 6.59 0.61
N GLY A 193 4.10 5.26 0.79
CA GLY A 193 5.11 4.52 1.54
C GLY A 193 6.50 4.62 0.89
N MET A 194 6.56 4.54 -0.44
CA MET A 194 7.80 4.75 -1.19
C MET A 194 8.30 6.21 -1.11
N ALA A 195 7.39 7.18 -1.17
CA ALA A 195 7.73 8.59 -1.03
C ALA A 195 8.35 8.91 0.34
N LEU A 196 7.87 8.27 1.42
CA LEU A 196 8.49 8.37 2.75
C LEU A 196 9.91 7.78 2.78
N LEU A 197 10.16 6.67 2.08
CA LEU A 197 11.51 6.11 1.95
C LEU A 197 12.45 7.05 1.19
N ILE A 198 11.97 7.67 0.11
CA ILE A 198 12.73 8.70 -0.62
C ILE A 198 13.06 9.86 0.31
N GLY A 199 12.07 10.40 1.02
CA GLY A 199 12.29 11.48 1.99
C GLY A 199 13.31 11.10 3.05
N TRP A 200 13.23 9.89 3.60
CA TRP A 200 14.23 9.36 4.54
C TRP A 200 15.62 9.33 3.92
N LEU A 201 15.79 8.79 2.71
CA LEU A 201 17.09 8.72 2.04
C LEU A 201 17.70 10.13 1.87
N LEU A 202 16.88 11.10 1.48
CA LEU A 202 17.31 12.50 1.27
C LEU A 202 17.68 13.22 2.57
N THR A 203 17.23 12.73 3.73
CA THR A 203 17.63 13.29 5.04
C THR A 203 18.98 12.75 5.54
N LEU A 204 19.54 11.73 4.88
CA LEU A 204 20.80 11.14 5.30
C LEU A 204 22.00 11.97 4.81
N PRO A 205 23.10 11.99 5.60
CA PRO A 205 24.40 12.44 5.12
C PRO A 205 24.83 11.70 3.84
N ALA A 206 25.57 12.39 2.96
CA ALA A 206 25.93 11.87 1.63
C ALA A 206 26.73 10.55 1.67
N ASP A 207 27.56 10.36 2.70
CA ASP A 207 28.30 9.12 2.95
C ASP A 207 27.35 7.94 3.26
N GLN A 208 26.32 8.18 4.06
CA GLN A 208 25.32 7.18 4.41
C GLN A 208 24.28 6.95 3.32
N ALA A 209 23.97 7.99 2.55
CA ALA A 209 23.07 7.93 1.40
C ALA A 209 23.73 7.26 0.18
N ASN A 210 25.06 7.23 0.09
CA ASN A 210 25.80 6.53 -0.96
C ASN A 210 26.44 5.23 -0.46
N ALA A 211 25.97 4.69 0.67
CA ALA A 211 26.48 3.44 1.19
C ALA A 211 26.43 2.33 0.11
N PRO A 212 27.49 1.51 -0.01
CA PRO A 212 27.59 0.57 -1.12
C PRO A 212 26.47 -0.45 -1.08
N LEU A 213 25.78 -0.59 -2.21
CA LEU A 213 24.76 -1.60 -2.41
C LEU A 213 25.39 -2.98 -2.58
N LYS A 214 24.68 -4.04 -2.18
CA LYS A 214 25.08 -5.42 -2.43
C LYS A 214 25.07 -5.69 -3.94
N ARG A 215 25.89 -6.62 -4.43
CA ARG A 215 26.01 -6.91 -5.88
C ARG A 215 24.67 -7.09 -6.60
N TRP A 216 23.74 -7.84 -6.03
CA TRP A 216 22.40 -8.05 -6.61
C TRP A 216 21.53 -6.77 -6.63
N GLN A 217 21.70 -5.88 -5.65
CA GLN A 217 21.01 -4.59 -5.56
C GLN A 217 21.53 -3.63 -6.63
N THR A 218 22.83 -3.66 -6.89
CA THR A 218 23.47 -2.88 -7.96
C THR A 218 22.91 -3.25 -9.33
N TRP A 219 22.68 -4.55 -9.59
CA TRP A 219 22.03 -5.01 -10.83
C TRP A 219 20.61 -4.47 -10.99
N LEU A 220 19.80 -4.52 -9.93
CA LEU A 220 18.44 -3.96 -9.93
C LEU A 220 18.42 -2.45 -10.16
N TRP A 221 19.36 -1.74 -9.53
CA TRP A 221 19.51 -0.30 -9.71
C TRP A 221 19.86 0.06 -11.16
N TRP A 222 20.84 -0.63 -11.76
CA TRP A 222 21.21 -0.42 -13.17
C TRP A 222 20.09 -0.80 -14.14
N ALA A 223 19.35 -1.88 -13.88
CA ALA A 223 18.18 -2.24 -14.68
C ALA A 223 17.12 -1.13 -14.65
N THR A 224 16.89 -0.53 -13.48
CA THR A 224 15.97 0.61 -13.33
C THR A 224 16.49 1.85 -14.06
N ALA A 225 17.79 2.13 -13.96
CA ALA A 225 18.44 3.25 -14.66
C ALA A 225 18.30 3.12 -16.19
N PHE A 226 18.55 1.92 -16.71
CA PHE A 226 18.37 1.62 -18.13
C PHE A 226 16.91 1.82 -18.56
N GLY A 227 15.94 1.29 -17.80
CA GLY A 227 14.52 1.50 -18.09
C GLY A 227 14.11 2.98 -18.10
N LEU A 228 14.62 3.77 -17.16
CA LEU A 228 14.38 5.22 -17.12
C LEU A 228 14.99 5.95 -18.32
N ALA A 229 16.20 5.57 -18.75
CA ALA A 229 16.83 6.14 -19.93
C ALA A 229 16.02 5.84 -21.20
N VAL A 230 15.53 4.61 -21.36
CA VAL A 230 14.66 4.24 -22.49
C VAL A 230 13.36 5.06 -22.49
N VAL A 231 12.73 5.22 -21.33
CA VAL A 231 11.51 6.04 -21.19
C VAL A 231 11.79 7.51 -21.50
N ALA A 232 12.90 8.07 -20.99
CA ALA A 232 13.29 9.45 -21.25
C ALA A 232 13.57 9.71 -22.73
N ILE A 233 14.23 8.77 -23.43
CA ILE A 233 14.47 8.86 -24.87
C ILE A 233 13.16 8.71 -25.66
N GLY A 234 12.25 7.82 -25.24
CA GLY A 234 10.97 7.64 -25.91
C GLY A 234 9.96 8.78 -25.72
N LEU A 235 10.17 9.64 -24.72
CA LEU A 235 9.37 10.84 -24.47
C LEU A 235 9.95 12.11 -25.10
N ALA A 236 11.21 12.07 -25.58
CA ALA A 236 11.92 13.18 -26.22
C ALA A 236 11.65 13.23 -27.73
#